data_AF-A0A954YI11-F1
#
_entry.id   AF-A0A954YI11-F1
#
_cell.length_a   1.000
_cell.length_b   1.000
_cell.length_c   1.000
_cell.angle_alpha   90.00
_cell.angle_beta   90.00
_cell.angle_gamma   90.00
#
_symmetry.space_group_name_H-M   'P 1'
#
loop_
_entity.id
_entity.type
_entity.pdbx_description
1 polymer ?
#
loop_
_entity_poly.entity_id
_entity_poly.type
_entity_poly.pdbx_seq_one_letter_code
_entity_poly.pdbx_strand_id
1 'polypeptide(L)'
;MLHVIRAQHVDEYRVHVWFNDGTDGEIDLAGKLSGPIFAPLRDVDYFQQFRLEGHTLAWENGADFAPEYLFGLVESASKSTAS
;
A
#
# COMPACT_ATOMS: atom_id res chain seq x y z
N MET A 1 -11.40 14.21 -2.67
CA MET A 1 -11.29 12.77 -2.34
C MET A 1 -9.91 12.33 -2.78
N LEU A 2 -9.23 11.58 -1.92
CA LEU A 2 -7.87 11.15 -2.18
C LEU A 2 -7.90 9.84 -2.98
N HIS A 3 -7.12 9.74 -4.05
CA HIS A 3 -7.06 8.56 -4.90
C HIS A 3 -5.62 8.09 -5.06
N VAL A 4 -5.38 6.78 -4.99
CA VAL A 4 -4.14 6.21 -5.51
C VAL A 4 -4.22 6.21 -7.04
N ILE A 5 -3.30 6.93 -7.68
CA ILE A 5 -3.24 7.05 -9.15
C ILE A 5 -2.19 6.14 -9.76
N ARG A 6 -1.22 5.69 -8.95
CA ARG A 6 -0.20 4.72 -9.33
C ARG A 6 0.30 4.00 -8.09
N ALA A 7 0.67 2.74 -8.25
CA ALA A 7 1.39 1.97 -7.25
C ALA A 7 2.45 1.10 -7.93
N GLN A 8 3.58 0.86 -7.27
CA GLN A 8 4.66 0.03 -7.78
C GLN A 8 5.28 -0.78 -6.66
N HIS A 9 5.48 -2.08 -6.89
CA HIS A 9 6.19 -2.95 -5.96
C HIS A 9 7.66 -2.57 -5.96
N VAL A 10 8.24 -2.42 -4.77
CA VAL A 10 9.64 -2.02 -4.60
C VAL A 10 10.48 -3.24 -4.26
N ASP A 11 10.24 -3.83 -3.11
CA ASP A 11 10.80 -5.09 -2.62
C ASP A 11 9.87 -5.66 -1.55
N GLU A 12 10.04 -6.93 -1.17
CA GLU A 12 9.32 -7.57 -0.05
C GLU A 12 7.84 -7.16 0.03
N TYR A 13 7.46 -6.45 1.10
CA TYR A 13 6.11 -5.90 1.34
C TYR A 13 6.04 -4.39 1.16
N ARG A 14 7.01 -3.80 0.45
CA ARG A 14 7.11 -2.37 0.21
C ARG A 14 6.52 -1.99 -1.14
N VAL A 15 5.78 -0.89 -1.11
CA VAL A 15 5.08 -0.36 -2.26
C VAL A 15 5.31 1.14 -2.31
N HIS A 16 5.66 1.66 -3.48
CA HIS A 16 5.62 3.08 -3.75
C HIS A 16 4.23 3.43 -4.25
N VAL A 17 3.57 4.40 -3.60
CA VAL A 17 2.24 4.88 -3.99
C VAL A 17 2.29 6.34 -4.38
N TRP A 18 1.52 6.72 -5.40
CA TRP A 18 1.32 8.11 -5.81
C TRP A 18 -0.15 8.47 -5.70
N PHE A 19 -0.42 9.65 -5.15
CA PHE A 19 -1.76 10.18 -4.96
C PHE A 19 -2.08 11.30 -5.95
N ASN A 20 -3.38 11.55 -6.15
CA ASN A 20 -3.88 12.60 -7.05
C ASN A 20 -3.60 14.04 -6.59
N ASP A 21 -3.17 14.26 -5.35
CA ASP A 21 -2.79 15.56 -4.81
C ASP A 21 -1.29 15.89 -5.02
N GLY A 22 -0.55 14.97 -5.63
CA GLY A 22 0.89 15.09 -5.86
C GLY A 22 1.76 14.51 -4.74
N THR A 23 1.16 14.04 -3.64
CA THR A 23 1.89 13.32 -2.60
C THR A 23 2.26 11.93 -3.10
N ASP A 24 3.45 11.45 -2.74
CA ASP A 24 3.89 10.09 -2.99
C ASP A 24 4.87 9.61 -1.93
N GLY A 25 5.07 8.29 -1.86
CA GLY A 25 6.07 7.71 -0.97
C GLY A 25 6.07 6.19 -0.94
N GLU A 26 7.16 5.66 -0.38
CA GLU A 26 7.32 4.24 -0.09
C GLU A 26 6.73 3.91 1.27
N ILE A 27 5.98 2.81 1.33
CA ILE A 27 5.35 2.30 2.55
C ILE A 27 5.68 0.82 2.73
N ASP A 28 5.92 0.42 3.98
CA ASP A 28 6.08 -0.99 4.37
C ASP A 28 4.77 -1.55 4.94
N LEU A 29 4.23 -2.56 4.26
CA LEU A 29 2.98 -3.23 4.66
C LEU A 29 3.20 -4.52 5.43
N ALA A 30 4.43 -4.99 5.66
CA ALA A 30 4.72 -6.28 6.32
C ALA A 30 4.00 -6.43 7.67
N GLY A 31 4.04 -5.37 8.49
CA GLY A 31 3.39 -5.31 9.79
C GLY A 31 1.88 -5.05 9.76
N LYS A 32 1.28 -4.91 8.57
CA LYS A 32 -0.14 -4.55 8.37
C LYS A 32 -1.00 -5.72 7.87
N LEU A 33 -0.39 -6.88 7.60
CA LEU A 33 -1.05 -8.08 7.06
C LEU A 33 -1.70 -8.94 8.16
N SER A 34 -2.63 -8.36 8.92
CA SER A 34 -3.28 -9.02 10.06
C SER A 34 -4.70 -9.48 9.74
N GLY A 35 -5.00 -10.76 10.01
CA GLY A 35 -6.32 -11.35 9.81
C GLY A 35 -6.39 -12.29 8.61
N PRO A 36 -7.48 -13.06 8.48
CA PRO A 36 -7.58 -14.14 7.50
C PRO A 36 -7.56 -13.65 6.05
N ILE A 37 -8.14 -12.47 5.77
CA ILE A 37 -8.17 -11.89 4.42
C ILE A 37 -6.76 -11.53 3.90
N PHE A 38 -5.84 -11.17 4.80
CA PHE A 38 -4.46 -10.82 4.46
C PHE A 38 -3.50 -12.02 4.54
N ALA A 39 -3.96 -13.21 4.96
CA ALA A 39 -3.09 -14.36 5.10
C ALA A 39 -2.38 -14.76 3.78
N PRO A 40 -3.03 -14.74 2.60
CA PRO A 40 -2.35 -15.01 1.33
C PRO A 40 -1.26 -13.99 0.98
N LEU A 41 -1.39 -12.74 1.45
CA LEU A 41 -0.42 -11.67 1.17
C LEU A 41 0.90 -11.86 1.91
N ARG A 42 1.04 -12.85 2.80
CA ARG A 42 2.33 -13.23 3.41
C ARG A 42 3.26 -13.99 2.46
N ASP A 43 2.74 -14.39 1.30
CA ASP A 43 3.57 -14.80 0.18
C ASP A 43 3.89 -13.55 -0.64
N VAL A 44 5.18 -13.22 -0.76
CA VAL A 44 5.64 -12.04 -1.50
C VAL A 44 5.26 -12.14 -2.99
N ASP A 45 5.25 -13.36 -3.54
CA ASP A 45 4.88 -13.58 -4.94
C ASP A 45 3.41 -13.30 -5.20
N TYR A 46 2.55 -13.51 -4.19
CA TYR A 46 1.15 -13.11 -4.23
C TYR A 46 0.98 -11.62 -3.92
N PHE A 47 1.73 -11.10 -2.97
CA PHE A 47 1.69 -9.70 -2.56
C PHE A 47 1.98 -8.75 -3.73
N GLN A 48 3.00 -9.03 -4.55
CA GLN A 48 3.36 -8.17 -5.68
C GLN A 48 2.30 -8.12 -6.80
N GLN A 49 1.29 -9.00 -6.77
CA GLN A 49 0.21 -9.07 -7.77
C GLN A 49 -0.95 -8.09 -7.47
N PHE A 50 -0.72 -7.10 -6.62
CA PHE A 50 -1.71 -6.06 -6.38
C PHE A 50 -2.06 -5.31 -7.68
N ARG A 51 -3.23 -4.69 -7.68
CA ARG A 51 -3.72 -3.82 -8.75
C ARG A 51 -4.48 -2.64 -8.16
N LEU A 52 -4.71 -1.62 -8.97
CA LEU A 52 -5.58 -0.52 -8.59
C LEU A 52 -7.03 -0.84 -8.97
N GLU A 53 -7.91 -0.92 -7.99
CA GLU A 53 -9.36 -1.08 -8.19
C GLU A 53 -10.10 0.03 -7.47
N GLY A 54 -10.88 0.84 -8.20
CA GLY A 54 -11.63 1.93 -7.57
C GLY A 54 -10.76 2.91 -6.77
N HIS A 55 -9.51 3.13 -7.20
CA HIS A 55 -8.49 3.95 -6.53
C HIS A 55 -7.87 3.36 -5.27
N THR A 56 -8.20 2.12 -4.89
CA THR A 56 -7.57 1.39 -3.78
C THR A 56 -6.45 0.49 -4.29
N LEU A 57 -5.55 0.09 -3.39
CA LEU A 57 -4.60 -0.98 -3.65
C LEU A 57 -5.25 -2.31 -3.29
N ALA A 58 -5.50 -3.20 -4.25
CA ALA A 58 -6.32 -4.39 -4.07
C ALA A 58 -5.69 -5.68 -4.64
N TRP A 59 -6.12 -6.83 -4.10
CA TRP A 59 -5.71 -8.17 -4.51
C TRP A 59 -6.91 -9.01 -5.00
N GLU A 60 -6.65 -10.12 -5.69
CA GLU A 60 -7.70 -10.98 -6.27
C GLU A 60 -8.58 -11.64 -5.20
N ASN A 61 -8.02 -11.93 -4.02
CA ASN A 61 -8.76 -12.45 -2.88
C ASN A 61 -9.69 -11.43 -2.21
N GLY A 62 -9.75 -10.19 -2.70
CA GLY A 62 -10.59 -9.12 -2.16
C GLY A 62 -9.98 -8.37 -0.98
N ALA A 63 -8.71 -8.62 -0.62
CA ALA A 63 -7.99 -7.74 0.28
C ALA A 63 -7.75 -6.38 -0.39
N ASP A 64 -7.87 -5.29 0.35
CA ASP A 64 -7.58 -3.95 -0.12
C ASP A 64 -7.03 -3.02 0.96
N PHE A 65 -6.40 -1.93 0.51
CA PHE A 65 -6.05 -0.79 1.33
C PHE A 65 -6.60 0.49 0.69
N ALA A 66 -7.41 1.22 1.46
CA ALA A 66 -7.99 2.49 1.04
C ALA A 66 -6.93 3.61 0.92
N PRO A 67 -7.13 4.60 0.03
CA PRO A 67 -6.20 5.71 -0.18
C PRO A 67 -5.80 6.44 1.11
N GLU A 68 -6.76 6.74 1.98
CA GLU A 68 -6.54 7.50 3.21
C GLU A 68 -5.64 6.75 4.19
N TYR A 69 -5.74 5.42 4.22
CA TYR A 69 -4.89 4.58 5.05
C TYR A 69 -3.45 4.61 4.55
N LEU A 70 -3.26 4.41 3.24
CA LEU A 70 -1.93 4.43 2.61
C LEU A 70 -1.26 5.79 2.75
N PHE A 71 -2.02 6.87 2.62
CA PHE A 71 -1.52 8.24 2.82
C PHE A 71 -1.04 8.47 4.25
N GLY A 72 -1.78 7.99 5.24
CA GLY A 72 -1.35 8.05 6.64
C GLY A 72 -0.03 7.33 6.91
N LEU A 73 0.25 6.25 6.18
CA LEU A 73 1.54 5.55 6.23
C LEU A 73 2.67 6.37 5.61
N VAL A 74 2.45 6.99 4.44
CA VAL A 74 3.42 7.89 3.80
C VAL A 74 3.77 9.08 4.71
N GLU A 75 2.77 9.69 5.32
CA GLU A 75 2.93 10.77 6.30
C GLU A 75 3.74 10.35 7.54
N SER A 76 3.55 9.12 8.00
CA SER A 76 4.25 8.57 9.18
C SER A 76 5.70 8.21 8.86
N ALA A 77 5.96 7.68 7.65
CA ALA A 77 7.30 7.38 7.18
C ALA A 77 8.15 8.66 7.03
N SER A 78 7.57 9.71 6.44
CA SER A 78 8.24 11.01 6.25
C SER A 78 8.66 11.68 7.57
N LYS A 79 7.90 11.48 8.64
CA LYS A 79 8.22 12.01 9.98
C LYS A 79 9.33 11.23 10.68
N SER A 80 9.49 9.95 10.35
CA SER A 80 10.48 9.06 10.99
C SER A 80 11.90 9.28 10.45
N THR A 81 12.05 9.76 9.21
CA THR A 81 13.35 10.09 8.60
C THR A 81 13.86 11.48 9.02
N ALA A 82 13.03 12.30 9.67
CA ALA A 82 13.33 13.67 10.06
C ALA A 82 13.82 13.83 11.52
N SER A 83 14.36 12.79 12.14
CA SER A 83 14.90 12.80 13.51
C SER A 83 16.38 12.47 13.58
#